data_AF-A0A0U5G2Q1-F1
#
_entry.id   AF-A0A0U5G2Q1-F1
#
_cell.length_a   1.000
_cell.length_b   1.000
_cell.length_c   1.000
_cell.angle_alpha   90.00
_cell.angle_beta   90.00
_cell.angle_gamma   90.00
#
_symmetry.space_group_name_H-M   'P 1'
#
loop_
_entity.id
_entity.type
_entity.pdbx_description
1 polymer ?
#
loop_
_entity_poly.entity_id
_entity_poly.type
_entity_poly.pdbx_seq_one_letter_code
_entity_poly.pdbx_strand_id
1 'polypeptide(L)'
;MALGARFSDNRIFVGIDRRRRGDQYAERARKLLDLTDISVSTIQACILLGTVCFSDSQTKSESLYYSVAVRLALILDLPSKQCADQVERQINLRIWWSLYMIDIWSSAGLNLPRQLDFVEAYPLPTSEDIFLSLRSGATVAEDRPGLWSEMVILARIWARIHNLNKASVNSLIDYESLTDAADGLAQELHDWSANLQPDLQETPENLERYNALGLGNAFAALHLGYHYYNEVLFYQFLARTPDPQSTAPVTESYRSQCDAHALAFCTLLYTCRSTPTLAHQCQYVMVGHMLVVTSTVYIHMLLFSEDDEAKTQLARRRLAQNFEILTELQTFWVTLDVALSRLQVFHNACRRSIDESFRMDRWMLAFILEHGSLVVERPIGEYGEGEGDSPGTLRNWFLRTFD
;
A
#
# COMPACT_ATOMS: atom_id res chain seq x y z
N MET A 1 -17.70 -11.95 7.34
CA MET A 1 -17.30 -12.68 8.57
C MET A 1 -15.85 -13.12 8.57
N ALA A 2 -15.37 -13.84 7.54
CA ALA A 2 -13.98 -14.35 7.50
C ALA A 2 -12.89 -13.32 7.84
N LEU A 3 -12.90 -12.15 7.18
CA LEU A 3 -11.93 -11.09 7.47
C LEU A 3 -12.15 -10.44 8.85
N GLY A 4 -13.39 -10.07 9.16
CA GLY A 4 -13.73 -9.36 10.40
C GLY A 4 -13.49 -10.18 11.68
N ALA A 5 -13.54 -11.51 11.62
CA ALA A 5 -13.34 -12.38 12.78
C ALA A 5 -11.96 -12.21 13.43
N ARG A 6 -10.95 -11.77 12.67
CA ARG A 6 -9.58 -11.52 13.16
C ARG A 6 -9.52 -10.42 14.22
N PHE A 7 -10.46 -9.48 14.17
CA PHE A 7 -10.55 -8.34 15.08
C PHE A 7 -11.53 -8.56 16.23
N SER A 8 -12.22 -9.70 16.28
CA SER A 8 -13.27 -9.92 17.27
C SER A 8 -12.71 -10.47 18.58
N ASP A 9 -12.93 -9.79 19.70
CA ASP A 9 -12.60 -10.28 21.04
C ASP A 9 -13.73 -11.10 21.69
N ASN A 10 -14.64 -11.64 20.89
CA ASN A 10 -15.72 -12.50 21.39
C ASN A 10 -15.16 -13.76 22.05
N ARG A 11 -15.77 -14.17 23.17
CA ARG A 11 -15.40 -15.36 23.96
C ARG A 11 -15.38 -16.65 23.15
N ILE A 12 -16.14 -16.75 22.05
CA ILE A 12 -16.13 -17.92 21.16
C ILE A 12 -14.75 -18.16 20.52
N PHE A 13 -13.89 -17.14 20.46
CA PHE A 13 -12.54 -17.23 19.90
C PHE A 13 -11.43 -17.41 20.95
N VAL A 14 -11.79 -17.69 22.21
CA VAL A 14 -10.79 -18.00 23.26
C VAL A 14 -9.97 -19.23 22.85
N GLY A 15 -8.64 -19.10 22.88
CA GLY A 15 -7.71 -20.15 22.46
C GLY A 15 -7.49 -20.25 20.95
N ILE A 16 -8.14 -19.41 20.14
CA ILE A 16 -7.96 -19.37 18.68
C ILE A 16 -7.09 -18.15 18.32
N ASP A 17 -5.96 -18.40 17.67
CA ASP A 17 -5.08 -17.37 17.08
C ASP A 17 -5.94 -16.42 16.22
N ARG A 18 -5.78 -15.10 16.43
CA ARG A 18 -6.50 -14.04 15.71
C ARG A 18 -6.45 -14.25 14.19
N ARG A 19 -5.31 -14.68 13.67
CA ARG A 19 -5.09 -14.95 12.24
C ARG A 19 -5.98 -16.07 11.69
N ARG A 20 -6.42 -17.02 12.53
CA ARG A 20 -7.17 -18.22 12.17
C ARG A 20 -8.66 -18.15 12.48
N ARG A 21 -9.13 -17.10 13.16
CA ARG A 21 -10.55 -16.92 13.55
C ARG A 21 -11.51 -16.91 12.36
N GLY A 22 -11.02 -16.57 11.17
CA GLY A 22 -11.77 -16.46 9.92
C GLY A 22 -11.95 -17.75 9.14
N ASP A 23 -11.16 -18.80 9.42
CA ASP A 23 -10.96 -19.93 8.52
C ASP A 23 -12.24 -20.67 8.15
N GLN A 24 -13.06 -20.99 9.14
CA GLN A 24 -14.30 -21.76 8.92
C GLN A 24 -15.29 -20.97 8.07
N TYR A 25 -15.34 -19.64 8.24
CA TYR A 25 -16.18 -18.77 7.43
C TYR A 25 -15.68 -18.68 5.99
N ALA A 26 -14.36 -18.57 5.79
CA ALA A 26 -13.76 -18.57 4.47
C ALA A 26 -14.00 -19.89 3.73
N GLU A 27 -13.84 -21.01 4.43
CA GLU A 27 -14.08 -22.34 3.89
C GLU A 27 -15.56 -22.53 3.51
N ARG A 28 -16.49 -22.06 4.34
CA ARG A 28 -17.91 -22.10 3.99
C ARG A 28 -18.23 -21.20 2.80
N ALA A 29 -17.66 -20.01 2.74
CA ALA A 29 -17.85 -19.09 1.61
C ALA A 29 -17.36 -19.70 0.29
N ARG A 30 -16.20 -20.37 0.28
CA ARG A 30 -15.69 -21.09 -0.91
C ARG A 30 -16.65 -22.17 -1.40
N LYS A 31 -17.28 -22.92 -0.49
CA LYS A 31 -18.26 -23.97 -0.84
C LYS A 31 -19.58 -23.43 -1.39
N LEU A 32 -19.92 -22.18 -1.07
CA LEU A 32 -21.15 -21.52 -1.52
C LEU A 32 -20.95 -20.72 -2.80
N LEU A 33 -19.70 -20.42 -3.16
CA LEU A 33 -19.37 -19.64 -4.34
C LEU A 33 -19.68 -20.46 -5.60
N ASP A 34 -20.62 -19.98 -6.39
CA ASP A 34 -20.87 -20.46 -7.75
C ASP A 34 -20.33 -19.44 -8.75
N LEU A 35 -19.27 -19.80 -9.46
CA LEU A 35 -18.64 -18.94 -10.46
C LEU A 35 -19.47 -18.79 -11.74
N THR A 36 -20.48 -19.64 -11.94
CA THR A 36 -21.38 -19.57 -13.09
C THR A 36 -22.53 -18.58 -12.86
N ASP A 37 -22.76 -18.17 -11.61
CA ASP A 37 -23.66 -17.07 -11.28
C ASP A 37 -22.98 -15.72 -11.60
N ILE A 38 -23.31 -15.15 -12.76
CA ILE A 38 -22.78 -13.87 -13.23
C ILE A 38 -23.52 -12.72 -12.52
N SER A 39 -23.14 -12.45 -11.27
CA SER A 39 -23.82 -11.47 -10.42
C SER A 39 -22.85 -10.55 -9.67
N VAL A 40 -23.37 -9.40 -9.24
CA VAL A 40 -22.65 -8.46 -8.35
C VAL A 40 -22.24 -9.15 -7.05
N SER A 41 -23.07 -10.04 -6.52
CA SER A 41 -22.79 -10.80 -5.30
C SER A 41 -21.60 -11.76 -5.49
N THR A 42 -21.51 -12.43 -6.65
CA THR A 42 -20.35 -13.28 -6.98
C THR A 42 -19.07 -12.47 -7.09
N ILE A 43 -19.13 -11.27 -7.69
CA ILE A 43 -17.97 -10.35 -7.75
C ILE A 43 -17.50 -9.98 -6.33
N GLN A 44 -18.43 -9.54 -5.48
CA GLN A 44 -18.13 -9.16 -4.09
C GLN A 44 -17.56 -10.35 -3.29
N ALA A 45 -18.12 -11.55 -3.48
CA ALA A 45 -17.61 -12.76 -2.84
C ALA A 45 -16.18 -13.09 -3.29
N CYS A 46 -15.88 -12.94 -4.59
CA CYS A 46 -14.53 -13.12 -5.13
C CYS A 46 -13.55 -12.08 -4.57
N ILE A 47 -13.94 -10.80 -4.49
CA ILE A 47 -13.11 -9.75 -3.86
C ILE A 47 -12.78 -10.13 -2.41
N LEU A 48 -13.79 -10.51 -1.62
CA LEU A 48 -13.60 -10.85 -0.21
C LEU A 48 -12.74 -12.11 -0.02
N LEU A 49 -12.93 -13.15 -0.84
CA LEU A 49 -12.12 -14.37 -0.81
C LEU A 49 -10.68 -14.11 -1.28
N GLY A 50 -10.50 -13.26 -2.30
CA GLY A 50 -9.19 -12.79 -2.73
C GLY A 50 -8.45 -12.09 -1.58
N THR A 51 -9.12 -11.21 -0.85
CA THR A 51 -8.54 -10.51 0.31
C THR A 51 -8.20 -11.46 1.47
N VAL A 52 -8.98 -12.53 1.68
CA VAL A 52 -8.64 -13.58 2.64
C VAL A 52 -7.35 -14.29 2.20
N CYS A 53 -7.27 -14.68 0.93
CA CYS A 53 -6.07 -15.32 0.38
C CYS A 53 -4.84 -14.42 0.48
N PHE A 54 -4.97 -13.12 0.16
CA PHE A 54 -3.91 -12.12 0.33
C PHE A 54 -3.40 -12.08 1.77
N SER A 55 -4.35 -11.99 2.73
CA SER A 55 -4.05 -11.91 4.17
C SER A 55 -3.35 -13.18 4.71
N ASP A 56 -3.53 -14.31 4.02
CA ASP A 56 -2.95 -15.62 4.33
C ASP A 56 -1.74 -15.98 3.45
N SER A 57 -1.19 -15.03 2.70
CA SER A 57 -0.07 -15.22 1.76
C SER A 57 -0.32 -16.28 0.68
N GLN A 58 -1.57 -16.49 0.29
CA GLN A 58 -1.97 -17.40 -0.79
C GLN A 58 -2.06 -16.66 -2.12
N THR A 59 -0.92 -16.12 -2.57
CA THR A 59 -0.81 -15.19 -3.72
C THR A 59 -1.43 -15.70 -5.02
N LYS A 60 -1.26 -16.98 -5.34
CA LYS A 60 -1.87 -17.59 -6.54
C LYS A 60 -3.40 -17.60 -6.46
N SER A 61 -3.94 -17.96 -5.31
CA SER A 61 -5.40 -18.00 -5.09
C SER A 61 -6.00 -16.61 -5.04
N GLU A 62 -5.30 -15.67 -4.40
CA GLU A 62 -5.64 -14.24 -4.41
C GLU A 62 -5.78 -13.71 -5.84
N SER A 63 -4.72 -13.85 -6.65
CA SER A 63 -4.71 -13.37 -8.03
C SER A 63 -5.82 -14.00 -8.86
N LEU A 64 -6.10 -15.30 -8.66
CA LEU A 64 -7.19 -15.98 -9.33
C LEU A 64 -8.56 -15.37 -8.97
N TYR A 65 -8.86 -15.19 -7.68
CA TYR A 65 -10.13 -14.62 -7.23
C TYR A 65 -10.33 -13.19 -7.75
N TYR A 66 -9.30 -12.35 -7.68
CA TYR A 66 -9.39 -10.99 -8.22
C TYR A 66 -9.58 -10.98 -9.74
N SER A 67 -8.87 -11.85 -10.47
CA SER A 67 -9.05 -11.98 -11.94
C SER A 67 -10.45 -12.42 -12.33
N VAL A 68 -11.04 -13.36 -11.57
CA VAL A 68 -12.44 -13.77 -11.76
C VAL A 68 -13.38 -12.60 -11.49
N ALA A 69 -13.18 -11.87 -10.40
CA ALA A 69 -13.99 -10.70 -10.06
C ALA A 69 -13.93 -9.61 -11.16
N VAL A 70 -12.73 -9.32 -11.67
CA VAL A 70 -12.52 -8.41 -12.80
C VAL A 70 -13.26 -8.92 -14.05
N ARG A 71 -13.12 -10.20 -14.39
CA ARG A 71 -13.77 -10.77 -15.57
C ARG A 71 -15.29 -10.69 -15.50
N LEU A 72 -15.87 -10.99 -14.34
CA LEU A 72 -17.31 -10.87 -14.10
C LEU A 72 -17.78 -9.41 -14.19
N ALA A 73 -17.02 -8.46 -13.64
CA ALA A 73 -17.32 -7.04 -13.72
C ALA A 73 -17.32 -6.51 -15.17
N LEU A 74 -16.38 -7.00 -16.00
CA LEU A 74 -16.31 -6.71 -17.43
C LEU A 74 -17.51 -7.31 -18.19
N ILE A 75 -17.89 -8.57 -17.90
CA ILE A 75 -19.05 -9.22 -18.54
C ILE A 75 -20.35 -8.46 -18.24
N LEU A 76 -20.49 -7.95 -17.01
CA LEU A 76 -21.65 -7.17 -16.60
C LEU A 76 -21.61 -5.71 -17.06
N ASP A 77 -20.49 -5.24 -17.60
CA ASP A 77 -20.22 -3.83 -17.93
C ASP A 77 -20.65 -2.88 -16.79
N LEU A 78 -20.19 -3.17 -15.56
CA LEU A 78 -20.67 -2.49 -14.34
C LEU A 78 -20.76 -0.95 -14.45
N PRO A 79 -19.77 -0.24 -15.04
CA PRO A 79 -19.84 1.22 -15.15
C PRO A 79 -21.00 1.73 -15.99
N SER A 80 -21.38 0.98 -17.03
CA SER A 80 -22.41 1.38 -18.01
C SER A 80 -23.73 0.62 -17.81
N LYS A 81 -23.76 -0.38 -16.93
CA LYS A 81 -24.92 -1.22 -16.66
C LYS A 81 -26.13 -0.38 -16.30
N GLN A 82 -27.26 -0.65 -16.97
CA GLN A 82 -28.54 -0.04 -16.61
C GLN A 82 -28.93 -0.46 -15.20
N CYS A 83 -29.21 0.53 -14.34
CA CYS A 83 -29.52 0.32 -12.93
C CYS A 83 -30.98 0.71 -12.66
N ALA A 84 -31.62 0.02 -11.71
CA ALA A 84 -32.98 0.33 -11.29
C ALA A 84 -33.05 1.63 -10.48
N ASP A 85 -32.03 1.90 -9.66
CA ASP A 85 -31.91 3.11 -8.87
C ASP A 85 -30.45 3.57 -8.70
N GLN A 86 -30.29 4.72 -8.04
CA GLN A 86 -28.98 5.30 -7.80
C GLN A 86 -28.13 4.50 -6.79
N VAL A 87 -28.76 3.72 -5.91
CA VAL A 87 -28.03 2.85 -4.97
C VAL A 87 -27.31 1.76 -5.76
N GLU A 88 -28.02 1.08 -6.68
CA GLU A 88 -27.41 0.08 -7.55
C GLU A 88 -26.30 0.68 -8.43
N ARG A 89 -26.52 1.87 -9.00
CA ARG A 89 -25.49 2.57 -9.78
C ARG A 89 -24.23 2.82 -8.98
N GLN A 90 -24.35 3.36 -7.76
CA GLN A 90 -23.20 3.64 -6.92
C GLN A 90 -22.50 2.36 -6.43
N ILE A 91 -23.23 1.28 -6.18
CA ILE A 91 -22.64 -0.02 -5.87
C ILE A 91 -21.79 -0.51 -7.05
N ASN A 92 -22.33 -0.47 -8.27
CA ASN A 92 -21.61 -0.93 -9.46
C ASN A 92 -20.32 -0.12 -9.71
N LEU A 93 -20.38 1.21 -9.59
CA LEU A 93 -19.20 2.08 -9.74
C LEU A 93 -18.16 1.83 -8.65
N ARG A 94 -18.58 1.72 -7.38
CA ARG A 94 -17.65 1.45 -6.27
C ARG A 94 -16.98 0.10 -6.41
N ILE A 95 -17.68 -0.93 -6.88
CA ILE A 95 -17.09 -2.25 -7.16
C ILE A 95 -16.08 -2.16 -8.30
N TRP A 96 -16.46 -1.55 -9.42
CA TRP A 96 -15.56 -1.39 -10.58
C TRP A 96 -14.26 -0.69 -10.19
N TRP A 97 -14.37 0.44 -9.52
CA TRP A 97 -13.21 1.23 -9.13
C TRP A 97 -12.40 0.60 -8.00
N SER A 98 -13.03 -0.20 -7.12
CA SER A 98 -12.29 -1.06 -6.18
C SER A 98 -11.46 -2.10 -6.92
N LEU A 99 -12.02 -2.75 -7.93
CA LEU A 99 -11.31 -3.72 -8.76
C LEU A 99 -10.16 -3.08 -9.54
N TYR A 100 -10.34 -1.86 -10.07
CA TYR A 100 -9.27 -1.11 -10.71
C TYR A 100 -8.08 -0.88 -9.76
N MET A 101 -8.34 -0.42 -8.53
CA MET A 101 -7.29 -0.24 -7.53
C MET A 101 -6.64 -1.56 -7.12
N ILE A 102 -7.45 -2.61 -6.88
CA ILE A 102 -6.95 -3.95 -6.55
C ILE A 102 -6.07 -4.49 -7.68
N ASP A 103 -6.46 -4.32 -8.94
CA ASP A 103 -5.70 -4.83 -10.09
C ASP A 103 -4.34 -4.14 -10.21
N ILE A 104 -4.23 -2.85 -9.90
CA ILE A 104 -2.93 -2.16 -9.81
C ILE A 104 -2.06 -2.80 -8.74
N TRP A 105 -2.57 -2.91 -7.51
CA TRP A 105 -1.80 -3.42 -6.38
C TRP A 105 -1.44 -4.89 -6.53
N SER A 106 -2.41 -5.76 -6.80
CA SER A 106 -2.17 -7.21 -6.89
C SER A 106 -1.27 -7.56 -8.09
N SER A 107 -1.45 -6.90 -9.24
CA SER A 107 -0.58 -7.13 -10.41
C SER A 107 0.84 -6.64 -10.17
N ALA A 108 1.01 -5.47 -9.55
CA ALA A 108 2.32 -4.97 -9.14
C ALA A 108 2.98 -5.90 -8.11
N GLY A 109 2.22 -6.33 -7.10
CA GLY A 109 2.65 -7.19 -5.99
C GLY A 109 3.15 -8.57 -6.41
N LEU A 110 2.66 -9.08 -7.55
CA LEU A 110 2.97 -10.42 -8.07
C LEU A 110 3.73 -10.39 -9.40
N ASN A 111 4.10 -9.20 -9.86
CA ASN A 111 4.67 -8.96 -11.18
C ASN A 111 3.87 -9.58 -12.34
N LEU A 112 2.54 -9.47 -12.26
CA LEU A 112 1.62 -9.90 -13.30
C LEU A 112 1.20 -8.69 -14.18
N PRO A 113 0.74 -8.93 -15.41
CA PRO A 113 0.09 -7.89 -16.22
C PRO A 113 -1.25 -7.46 -15.59
N ARG A 114 -1.54 -6.17 -15.65
CA ARG A 114 -2.87 -5.64 -15.28
C ARG A 114 -3.94 -6.11 -16.26
N GLN A 115 -5.17 -6.16 -15.76
CA GLN A 115 -6.37 -6.50 -16.53
C GLN A 115 -7.26 -5.29 -16.80
N LEU A 116 -7.11 -4.21 -16.03
CA LEU A 116 -7.92 -2.99 -16.15
C LEU A 116 -7.04 -1.78 -16.46
N ASP A 117 -7.53 -0.97 -17.40
CA ASP A 117 -7.01 0.36 -17.67
C ASP A 117 -7.96 1.43 -17.14
N PHE A 118 -7.43 2.65 -16.98
CA PHE A 118 -8.24 3.79 -16.59
C PHE A 118 -9.05 4.28 -17.79
N VAL A 119 -10.37 4.41 -17.61
CA VAL A 119 -11.29 4.89 -18.66
C VAL A 119 -11.92 6.19 -18.20
N GLU A 120 -11.49 7.32 -18.77
CA GLU A 120 -11.97 8.67 -18.41
C GLU A 120 -13.49 8.84 -18.56
N ALA A 121 -14.10 8.11 -19.50
CA ALA A 121 -15.53 8.17 -19.74
C ALA A 121 -16.37 7.50 -18.64
N TYR A 122 -15.76 6.66 -17.80
CA TYR A 122 -16.49 6.01 -16.71
C TYR A 122 -16.64 6.96 -15.53
N PRO A 123 -17.87 7.13 -15.01
CA PRO A 123 -18.12 8.07 -13.94
C PRO A 123 -17.45 7.58 -12.65
N LEU A 124 -16.91 8.52 -11.89
CA LEU A 124 -16.41 8.24 -10.55
C LEU A 124 -17.58 8.09 -9.58
N PRO A 125 -17.39 7.40 -8.44
CA PRO A 125 -18.41 7.34 -7.40
C PRO A 125 -18.72 8.72 -6.83
N THR A 126 -19.91 8.88 -6.28
CA THR A 126 -20.26 10.06 -5.50
C THR A 126 -19.67 9.94 -4.08
N SER A 127 -19.69 11.02 -3.30
CA SER A 127 -19.12 11.06 -1.96
C SER A 127 -19.76 10.06 -0.99
N GLU A 128 -19.00 9.63 0.02
CA GLU A 128 -19.43 8.59 0.97
C GLU A 128 -20.66 9.02 1.78
N ASP A 129 -20.75 10.28 2.18
CA ASP A 129 -21.89 10.81 2.92
C ASP A 129 -23.18 10.79 2.07
N ILE A 130 -23.09 11.19 0.80
CA ILE A 130 -24.21 11.09 -0.14
C ILE A 130 -24.59 9.63 -0.31
N PHE A 131 -23.63 8.75 -0.62
CA PHE A 131 -23.88 7.33 -0.82
C PHE A 131 -24.55 6.66 0.38
N LEU A 132 -24.08 6.91 1.60
CA LEU A 132 -24.65 6.35 2.84
C LEU A 132 -26.04 6.92 3.16
N SER A 133 -26.34 8.14 2.69
CA SER A 133 -27.65 8.76 2.82
C SER A 133 -28.68 8.24 1.81
N LEU A 134 -28.25 7.58 0.73
CA LEU A 134 -29.16 7.11 -0.32
C LEU A 134 -30.20 6.14 0.21
N ARG A 135 -31.40 6.25 -0.33
CA ARG A 135 -32.52 5.34 -0.13
C ARG A 135 -33.03 4.90 -1.50
N SER A 136 -33.62 3.71 -1.58
CA SER A 136 -34.15 3.23 -2.85
C SER A 136 -35.23 4.19 -3.38
N GLY A 137 -35.14 4.54 -4.66
CA GLY A 137 -36.03 5.53 -5.31
C GLY A 137 -35.63 7.00 -5.16
N ALA A 138 -34.54 7.33 -4.44
CA ALA A 138 -34.06 8.70 -4.33
C ALA A 138 -33.21 9.10 -5.55
N THR A 139 -33.44 10.30 -6.08
CA THR A 139 -32.56 10.95 -7.06
C THR A 139 -31.47 11.72 -6.34
N VAL A 140 -30.21 11.61 -6.78
CA VAL A 140 -29.11 12.43 -6.25
C VAL A 140 -29.21 13.84 -6.83
N ALA A 141 -29.18 14.85 -5.96
CA ALA A 141 -29.29 16.25 -6.33
C ALA A 141 -27.95 16.84 -6.83
N GLU A 142 -26.81 16.36 -6.33
CA GLU A 142 -25.47 16.80 -6.73
C GLU A 142 -24.50 15.63 -6.72
N ASP A 143 -23.74 15.47 -7.80
CA ASP A 143 -22.64 14.52 -7.85
C ASP A 143 -21.34 15.22 -7.42
N ARG A 144 -20.71 14.73 -6.36
CA ARG A 144 -19.49 15.30 -5.78
C ARG A 144 -18.48 14.18 -5.55
N PRO A 145 -17.21 14.34 -5.98
CA PRO A 145 -16.19 13.36 -5.67
C PRO A 145 -15.94 13.33 -4.16
N GLY A 146 -15.83 12.12 -3.59
CA GLY A 146 -15.43 11.90 -2.20
C GLY A 146 -14.14 11.09 -2.11
N LEU A 147 -13.91 10.48 -0.95
CA LEU A 147 -12.67 9.75 -0.66
C LEU A 147 -12.38 8.67 -1.69
N TRP A 148 -13.39 7.88 -2.08
CA TRP A 148 -13.17 6.77 -3.01
C TRP A 148 -12.79 7.24 -4.42
N SER A 149 -13.36 8.36 -4.86
CA SER A 149 -13.07 8.97 -6.16
C SER A 149 -11.65 9.52 -6.19
N GLU A 150 -11.23 10.18 -5.11
CA GLU A 150 -9.86 10.66 -4.98
C GLU A 150 -8.84 9.53 -4.87
N MET A 151 -9.16 8.44 -4.16
CA MET A 151 -8.31 7.23 -4.13
C MET A 151 -8.08 6.65 -5.54
N VAL A 152 -9.11 6.69 -6.39
CA VAL A 152 -9.03 6.19 -7.77
C VAL A 152 -8.10 7.05 -8.63
N ILE A 153 -8.24 8.38 -8.53
CA ILE A 153 -7.36 9.32 -9.24
C ILE A 153 -5.91 9.16 -8.76
N LEU A 154 -5.71 9.08 -7.45
CA LEU A 154 -4.39 8.87 -6.87
C LEU A 154 -3.79 7.51 -7.29
N ALA A 155 -4.59 6.44 -7.35
CA ALA A 155 -4.17 5.14 -7.83
C ALA A 155 -3.77 5.14 -9.33
N ARG A 156 -4.37 6.00 -10.16
CA ARG A 156 -3.95 6.19 -11.55
C ARG A 156 -2.52 6.75 -11.63
N ILE A 157 -2.17 7.71 -10.76
CA ILE A 157 -0.80 8.24 -10.66
C ILE A 157 0.14 7.13 -10.19
N TRP A 158 -0.26 6.35 -9.18
CA TRP A 158 0.52 5.20 -8.69
C TRP A 158 0.89 4.19 -9.78
N ALA A 159 -0.05 3.83 -10.65
CA ALA A 159 0.22 2.93 -11.76
C ALA A 159 1.32 3.45 -12.70
N ARG A 160 1.41 4.78 -12.89
CA ARG A 160 2.44 5.41 -13.72
C ARG A 160 3.80 5.45 -13.03
N ILE A 161 3.84 5.70 -11.72
CA ILE A 161 5.07 5.59 -10.91
C ILE A 161 5.63 4.17 -11.00
N HIS A 162 4.78 3.15 -10.89
CA HIS A 162 5.18 1.76 -11.05
C HIS A 162 5.79 1.47 -12.43
N ASN A 163 5.16 1.99 -13.49
CA ASN A 163 5.67 1.84 -14.86
C ASN A 163 7.00 2.56 -15.06
N LEU A 164 7.19 3.75 -14.48
CA LEU A 164 8.45 4.49 -14.54
C LEU A 164 9.57 3.71 -13.85
N ASN A 165 9.34 3.21 -12.64
CA ASN A 165 10.31 2.40 -11.90
C ASN A 165 10.67 1.10 -12.64
N LYS A 166 9.67 0.44 -13.26
CA LYS A 166 9.90 -0.72 -14.14
C LYS A 166 10.72 -0.38 -15.38
N ALA A 167 10.48 0.77 -16.02
CA ALA A 167 11.22 1.21 -17.20
C ALA A 167 12.68 1.53 -16.86
N SER A 168 12.91 2.24 -15.74
CA SER A 168 14.23 2.57 -15.20
C SER A 168 15.09 1.32 -15.00
N VAL A 169 14.57 0.33 -14.28
CA VAL A 169 15.29 -0.91 -13.96
C VAL A 169 15.53 -1.80 -15.17
N ASN A 170 14.67 -1.73 -16.20
CA ASN A 170 14.88 -2.46 -17.45
C ASN A 170 15.73 -1.68 -18.46
N SER A 171 16.33 -0.55 -18.06
CA SER A 171 17.15 0.32 -18.90
C SER A 171 16.43 0.76 -20.18
N LEU A 172 15.11 0.96 -20.08
CA LEU A 172 14.26 1.43 -21.18
C LEU A 172 14.14 2.96 -21.24
N ILE A 173 14.71 3.66 -20.25
CA ILE A 173 14.70 5.11 -20.10
C ILE A 173 16.09 5.55 -19.63
N ASP A 174 16.59 6.68 -20.15
CA ASP A 174 17.84 7.29 -19.70
C ASP A 174 17.61 8.17 -18.45
N TYR A 175 18.69 8.67 -17.85
CA TYR A 175 18.62 9.42 -16.61
C TYR A 175 17.87 10.75 -16.77
N GLU A 176 18.09 11.48 -17.86
CA GLU A 176 17.44 12.78 -18.13
C GLU A 176 15.92 12.60 -18.29
N SER A 177 15.50 11.62 -19.09
CA SER A 177 14.08 11.29 -19.26
C SER A 177 13.47 10.76 -17.96
N LEU A 178 14.23 10.05 -17.13
CA LEU A 178 13.80 9.58 -15.82
C LEU A 178 13.52 10.74 -14.86
N THR A 179 14.41 11.73 -14.80
CA THR A 179 14.21 12.93 -13.96
C THR A 179 13.05 13.77 -14.45
N ASP A 180 12.91 13.98 -15.76
CA ASP A 180 11.78 14.72 -16.34
C ASP A 180 10.44 14.03 -16.04
N ALA A 181 10.39 12.70 -16.19
CA ALA A 181 9.20 11.92 -15.86
C ALA A 181 8.90 11.93 -14.35
N ALA A 182 9.94 11.94 -13.50
CA ALA A 182 9.78 12.03 -12.06
C ALA A 182 9.23 13.40 -11.64
N ASP A 183 9.75 14.49 -12.20
CA ASP A 183 9.23 15.85 -11.97
C ASP A 183 7.78 15.99 -12.43
N GLY A 184 7.43 15.43 -13.60
CA GLY A 184 6.05 15.43 -14.08
C GLY A 184 5.09 14.70 -13.13
N LEU A 185 5.48 13.51 -12.64
CA LEU A 185 4.67 12.76 -11.67
C LEU A 185 4.61 13.44 -10.29
N ALA A 186 5.69 14.07 -9.85
CA ALA A 186 5.73 14.84 -8.61
C ALA A 186 4.78 16.04 -8.67
N GLN A 187 4.77 16.76 -9.81
CA GLN A 187 3.84 17.86 -10.04
C GLN A 187 2.40 17.36 -10.04
N GLU A 188 2.10 16.23 -10.68
CA GLU A 188 0.74 15.65 -10.66
C GLU A 188 0.27 15.25 -9.25
N LEU A 189 1.16 14.69 -8.42
CA LEU A 189 0.85 14.40 -7.02
C LEU A 189 0.58 15.69 -6.24
N HIS A 190 1.43 16.70 -6.43
CA HIS A 190 1.27 18.01 -5.81
C HIS A 190 -0.05 18.66 -6.21
N ASP A 191 -0.35 18.72 -7.51
CA ASP A 191 -1.58 19.29 -8.06
C ASP A 191 -2.80 18.54 -7.56
N TRP A 192 -2.75 17.21 -7.48
CA TRP A 192 -3.81 16.42 -6.88
C TRP A 192 -4.07 16.85 -5.44
N SER A 193 -3.02 16.93 -4.60
CA SER A 193 -3.16 17.33 -3.20
C SER A 193 -3.65 18.77 -3.05
N ALA A 194 -3.18 19.70 -3.88
CA ALA A 194 -3.53 21.11 -3.83
C ALA A 194 -4.98 21.38 -4.27
N ASN A 195 -5.51 20.55 -5.17
CA ASN A 195 -6.86 20.68 -5.70
C ASN A 195 -7.91 19.86 -4.93
N LEU A 196 -7.52 19.15 -3.86
CA LEU A 196 -8.47 18.49 -2.97
C LEU A 196 -9.47 19.49 -2.39
N GLN A 197 -10.74 19.07 -2.33
CA GLN A 197 -11.77 19.86 -1.66
C GLN A 197 -11.37 20.13 -0.20
N PRO A 198 -11.74 21.30 0.37
CA PRO A 198 -11.28 21.69 1.70
C PRO A 198 -11.56 20.68 2.81
N ASP A 199 -12.65 19.91 2.71
CA ASP A 199 -12.97 18.89 3.68
C ASP A 199 -12.20 17.58 3.47
N LEU A 200 -11.59 17.34 2.31
CA LEU A 200 -10.75 16.17 2.01
C LEU A 200 -9.25 16.39 2.28
N GLN A 201 -8.81 17.63 2.49
CA GLN A 201 -7.41 17.96 2.76
C GLN A 201 -6.91 17.33 4.06
N GLU A 202 -5.62 16.97 4.10
CA GLU A 202 -4.99 16.38 5.27
C GLU A 202 -4.84 17.41 6.40
N THR A 203 -5.84 17.48 7.28
CA THR A 203 -5.81 18.31 8.48
C THR A 203 -6.28 17.52 9.70
N PRO A 204 -5.83 17.87 10.92
CA PRO A 204 -6.34 17.27 12.15
C PRO A 204 -7.86 17.37 12.27
N GLU A 205 -8.44 18.50 11.87
CA GLU A 205 -9.88 18.75 11.92
C GLU A 205 -10.65 17.81 10.97
N ASN A 206 -10.14 17.60 9.75
CA ASN A 206 -10.76 16.70 8.79
C ASN A 206 -10.61 15.23 9.22
N LEU A 207 -9.46 14.85 9.81
CA LEU A 207 -9.27 13.51 10.37
C LEU A 207 -10.29 13.22 11.48
N GLU A 208 -10.51 14.16 12.40
CA GLU A 208 -11.53 14.03 13.45
C GLU A 208 -12.95 13.96 12.88
N ARG A 209 -13.27 14.82 11.91
CA ARG A 209 -14.56 14.82 11.19
C ARG A 209 -14.83 13.47 10.53
N TYR A 210 -13.91 12.95 9.71
CA TYR A 210 -14.12 11.67 9.04
C TYR A 210 -14.15 10.51 10.01
N ASN A 211 -13.43 10.59 11.13
CA ASN A 211 -13.58 9.61 12.19
C ASN A 211 -14.98 9.59 12.81
N ALA A 212 -15.55 10.76 13.12
CA ALA A 212 -16.91 10.86 13.63
C ALA A 212 -17.95 10.28 12.66
N LEU A 213 -17.67 10.30 11.35
CA LEU A 213 -18.47 9.68 10.30
C LEU A 213 -18.22 8.17 10.12
N GLY A 214 -17.30 7.56 10.87
CA GLY A 214 -16.90 6.16 10.72
C GLY A 214 -16.00 5.88 9.51
N LEU A 215 -15.44 6.93 8.92
CA LEU A 215 -14.65 6.92 7.68
C LEU A 215 -13.18 7.28 7.91
N GLY A 216 -12.73 7.44 9.16
CA GLY A 216 -11.35 7.82 9.49
C GLY A 216 -10.29 6.88 8.88
N ASN A 217 -10.59 5.57 8.81
CA ASN A 217 -9.74 4.59 8.12
C ASN A 217 -9.57 4.89 6.63
N ALA A 218 -10.64 5.28 5.94
CA ALA A 218 -10.58 5.60 4.52
C ALA A 218 -9.84 6.93 4.30
N PHE A 219 -10.11 7.93 5.14
CA PHE A 219 -9.38 9.20 5.12
C PHE A 219 -7.88 9.01 5.34
N ALA A 220 -7.49 8.24 6.36
CA ALA A 220 -6.09 7.91 6.62
C ALA A 220 -5.46 7.13 5.46
N ALA A 221 -6.16 6.14 4.88
CA ALA A 221 -5.64 5.38 3.76
C ALA A 221 -5.38 6.24 2.51
N LEU A 222 -6.19 7.27 2.26
CA LEU A 222 -5.99 8.21 1.15
C LEU A 222 -4.64 8.94 1.29
N HIS A 223 -4.41 9.55 2.43
CA HIS A 223 -3.23 10.39 2.68
C HIS A 223 -1.96 9.57 2.95
N LEU A 224 -2.08 8.41 3.61
CA LEU A 224 -0.97 7.45 3.70
C LEU A 224 -0.54 6.97 2.31
N GLY A 225 -1.50 6.70 1.41
CA GLY A 225 -1.21 6.40 0.00
C GLY A 225 -0.48 7.55 -0.70
N TYR A 226 -0.93 8.79 -0.51
CA TYR A 226 -0.29 9.97 -1.09
C TYR A 226 1.18 10.12 -0.70
N HIS A 227 1.49 10.04 0.60
CA HIS A 227 2.90 10.12 1.03
C HIS A 227 3.72 8.93 0.55
N TYR A 228 3.16 7.72 0.62
CA TYR A 228 3.85 6.52 0.16
C TYR A 228 4.17 6.56 -1.35
N TYR A 229 3.27 7.10 -2.18
CA TYR A 229 3.51 7.19 -3.63
C TYR A 229 4.63 8.18 -3.96
N ASN A 230 4.70 9.32 -3.26
CA ASN A 230 5.83 10.24 -3.36
C ASN A 230 7.14 9.58 -2.89
N GLU A 231 7.10 8.89 -1.75
CA GLU A 231 8.27 8.16 -1.23
C GLU A 231 8.82 7.20 -2.29
N VAL A 232 7.97 6.35 -2.88
CA VAL A 232 8.40 5.37 -3.90
C VAL A 232 8.84 6.02 -5.21
N LEU A 233 8.27 7.16 -5.60
CA LEU A 233 8.71 7.92 -6.78
C LEU A 233 10.16 8.39 -6.61
N PHE A 234 10.50 8.89 -5.42
CA PHE A 234 11.83 9.43 -5.14
C PHE A 234 12.82 8.38 -4.61
N TYR A 235 12.35 7.20 -4.20
CA TYR A 235 13.17 6.15 -3.59
C TYR A 235 14.37 5.77 -4.46
N GLN A 236 14.19 5.69 -5.78
CA GLN A 236 15.26 5.33 -6.71
C GLN A 236 16.47 6.28 -6.68
N PHE A 237 16.30 7.51 -6.17
CA PHE A 237 17.35 8.52 -6.04
C PHE A 237 18.09 8.47 -4.70
N LEU A 238 17.70 7.58 -3.78
CA LEU A 238 18.43 7.32 -2.53
C LEU A 238 19.81 6.70 -2.81
N ALA A 239 19.96 5.91 -3.88
CA ALA A 239 21.25 5.37 -4.28
C ALA A 239 22.30 6.47 -4.52
N ARG A 240 23.56 6.21 -4.16
CA ARG A 240 24.68 7.08 -4.54
C ARG A 240 24.96 6.95 -6.04
N THR A 241 24.99 8.07 -6.74
CA THR A 241 25.40 8.12 -8.15
C THR A 241 26.94 8.00 -8.26
N PRO A 242 27.47 7.26 -9.25
CA PRO A 242 28.92 7.14 -9.46
C PRO A 242 29.60 8.44 -9.87
N ASP A 243 28.84 9.39 -10.46
CA ASP A 243 29.34 10.71 -10.86
C ASP A 243 28.71 11.82 -9.99
N PRO A 244 29.37 12.21 -8.90
CA PRO A 244 28.86 13.21 -7.97
C PRO A 244 28.95 14.66 -8.47
N GLN A 245 29.54 14.96 -9.64
CA GLN A 245 29.82 16.35 -10.03
C GLN A 245 28.80 16.96 -11.00
N SER A 246 28.02 16.16 -11.75
CA SER A 246 27.11 16.68 -12.79
C SER A 246 25.61 16.70 -12.40
N THR A 247 25.16 15.87 -11.46
CA THR A 247 23.73 15.68 -11.15
C THR A 247 23.35 15.87 -9.68
N ALA A 248 24.33 16.19 -8.82
CA ALA A 248 24.17 16.24 -7.37
C ALA A 248 23.01 17.11 -6.82
N PRO A 249 22.74 18.35 -7.30
CA PRO A 249 21.74 19.20 -6.64
C PRO A 249 20.30 18.70 -6.84
N VAL A 250 19.97 18.16 -8.02
CA VAL A 250 18.62 17.63 -8.31
C VAL A 250 18.39 16.33 -7.55
N THR A 251 19.37 15.41 -7.56
CA THR A 251 19.30 14.16 -6.80
C THR A 251 19.11 14.42 -5.30
N GLU A 252 19.82 15.40 -4.75
CA GLU A 252 19.69 15.77 -3.34
C GLU A 252 18.30 16.33 -3.02
N SER A 253 17.71 17.11 -3.93
CA SER A 253 16.32 17.56 -3.80
C SER A 253 15.32 16.40 -3.76
N TYR A 254 15.51 15.36 -4.58
CA TYR A 254 14.66 14.17 -4.55
C TYR A 254 14.82 13.36 -3.26
N ARG A 255 16.05 13.21 -2.75
CA ARG A 255 16.29 12.54 -1.46
C ARG A 255 15.58 13.27 -0.32
N SER A 256 15.71 14.60 -0.29
CA SER A 256 15.02 15.44 0.69
C SER A 256 13.49 15.27 0.63
N GLN A 257 12.92 15.18 -0.58
CA GLN A 257 11.49 14.90 -0.76
C GLN A 257 11.11 13.50 -0.28
N CYS A 258 11.91 12.47 -0.58
CA CYS A 258 11.70 11.11 -0.06
C CYS A 258 11.65 11.09 1.47
N ASP A 259 12.63 11.73 2.13
CA ASP A 259 12.71 11.83 3.59
C ASP A 259 11.51 12.58 4.18
N ALA A 260 11.11 13.69 3.55
CA ALA A 260 9.97 14.49 3.99
C ALA A 260 8.65 13.71 3.94
N HIS A 261 8.42 12.94 2.86
CA HIS A 261 7.22 12.12 2.72
C HIS A 261 7.24 10.90 3.66
N ALA A 262 8.39 10.26 3.88
CA ALA A 262 8.52 9.20 4.89
C ALA A 262 8.18 9.72 6.30
N LEU A 263 8.64 10.93 6.64
CA LEU A 263 8.31 11.60 7.90
C LEU A 263 6.82 11.91 8.04
N ALA A 264 6.20 12.45 6.98
CA ALA A 264 4.77 12.76 6.97
C ALA A 264 3.93 11.48 7.10
N PHE A 265 4.25 10.43 6.33
CA PHE A 265 3.61 9.11 6.42
C PHE A 265 3.60 8.57 7.85
N CYS A 266 4.77 8.48 8.49
CA CYS A 266 4.86 7.96 9.86
C CYS A 266 4.15 8.89 10.86
N THR A 267 4.21 10.21 10.68
CA THR A 267 3.53 11.16 11.58
C THR A 267 2.01 11.01 11.51
N LEU A 268 1.44 10.89 10.31
CA LEU A 268 0.01 10.62 10.13
C LEU A 268 -0.37 9.26 10.74
N LEU A 269 0.38 8.20 10.40
CA LEU A 269 0.13 6.86 10.93
C LEU A 269 0.12 6.85 12.46
N TYR A 270 1.10 7.49 13.09
CA TYR A 270 1.18 7.52 14.55
C TYR A 270 0.05 8.32 15.15
N THR A 271 -0.31 9.45 14.56
CA THR A 271 -1.45 10.28 14.99
C THR A 271 -2.76 9.48 14.97
N CYS A 272 -3.00 8.71 13.90
CA CYS A 272 -4.14 7.80 13.81
C CYS A 272 -4.11 6.72 14.89
N ARG A 273 -2.94 6.26 15.32
CA ARG A 273 -2.83 5.17 16.30
C ARG A 273 -2.81 5.63 17.75
N SER A 274 -2.32 6.85 18.02
CA SER A 274 -2.25 7.42 19.36
C SER A 274 -3.58 8.06 19.81
N THR A 275 -4.44 8.43 18.86
CA THR A 275 -5.73 9.03 19.18
C THR A 275 -6.70 7.94 19.66
N PRO A 276 -7.24 8.00 20.89
CA PRO A 276 -8.03 6.90 21.45
C PRO A 276 -9.26 6.51 20.61
N THR A 277 -9.92 7.48 20.00
CA THR A 277 -11.07 7.25 19.11
C THR A 277 -10.69 6.67 17.75
N LEU A 278 -9.39 6.66 17.42
CA LEU A 278 -8.81 6.13 16.19
C LEU A 278 -7.93 4.89 16.44
N ALA A 279 -7.77 4.41 17.67
CA ALA A 279 -6.76 3.40 18.03
C ALA A 279 -6.87 2.07 17.27
N HIS A 280 -8.02 1.79 16.65
CA HIS A 280 -8.25 0.62 15.80
C HIS A 280 -8.15 0.90 14.29
N GLN A 281 -7.67 2.09 13.92
CA GLN A 281 -7.46 2.48 12.55
C GLN A 281 -6.11 2.01 12.01
N CYS A 282 -5.97 2.01 10.68
CA CYS A 282 -4.75 1.63 9.97
C CYS A 282 -4.27 0.21 10.35
N GLN A 283 -5.21 -0.72 10.53
CA GLN A 283 -4.91 -2.13 10.79
C GLN A 283 -4.95 -2.98 9.52
N TYR A 284 -5.11 -2.40 8.33
CA TYR A 284 -5.19 -3.15 7.08
C TYR A 284 -3.81 -3.61 6.60
N VAL A 285 -3.74 -4.78 5.96
CA VAL A 285 -2.48 -5.44 5.56
C VAL A 285 -1.49 -4.51 4.85
N MET A 286 -1.98 -3.69 3.89
CA MET A 286 -1.12 -2.87 3.04
C MET A 286 -0.31 -1.81 3.81
N VAL A 287 -0.83 -1.30 4.94
CA VAL A 287 -0.07 -0.34 5.75
C VAL A 287 1.22 -0.96 6.31
N GLY A 288 1.23 -2.27 6.57
CA GLY A 288 2.42 -2.97 7.03
C GLY A 288 3.47 -3.11 5.93
N HIS A 289 3.06 -3.34 4.68
CA HIS A 289 3.99 -3.30 3.53
C HIS A 289 4.58 -1.90 3.34
N MET A 290 3.73 -0.88 3.30
CA MET A 290 4.17 0.52 3.17
C MET A 290 5.18 0.87 4.28
N LEU A 291 4.86 0.50 5.53
CA LEU A 291 5.71 0.75 6.68
C LEU A 291 7.06 0.02 6.63
N VAL A 292 7.13 -1.16 6.01
CA VAL A 292 8.41 -1.87 5.76
C VAL A 292 9.28 -1.06 4.79
N VAL A 293 8.73 -0.59 3.68
CA VAL A 293 9.46 0.23 2.70
C VAL A 293 9.87 1.57 3.34
N THR A 294 8.96 2.26 4.02
CA THR A 294 9.26 3.51 4.75
C THR A 294 10.35 3.31 5.81
N SER A 295 10.39 2.15 6.48
CA SER A 295 11.47 1.83 7.43
C SER A 295 12.84 1.76 6.74
N THR A 296 12.92 1.34 5.49
CA THR A 296 14.20 1.35 4.76
C THR A 296 14.70 2.75 4.43
N VAL A 297 13.82 3.75 4.29
CA VAL A 297 14.22 5.16 4.17
C VAL A 297 14.84 5.65 5.49
N TYR A 298 14.33 5.24 6.64
CA TYR A 298 14.99 5.55 7.92
C TYR A 298 16.32 4.81 8.11
N ILE A 299 16.46 3.58 7.58
CA ILE A 299 17.76 2.90 7.52
C ILE A 299 18.73 3.70 6.64
N HIS A 300 18.28 4.21 5.49
CA HIS A 300 19.08 5.12 4.66
C HIS A 300 19.53 6.36 5.46
N MET A 301 18.60 7.05 6.13
CA MET A 301 18.93 8.21 6.96
C MET A 301 19.99 7.88 8.02
N LEU A 302 19.89 6.72 8.70
CA LEU A 302 20.89 6.30 9.69
C LEU A 302 22.28 6.06 9.09
N LEU A 303 22.34 5.46 7.90
CA LEU A 303 23.61 5.06 7.28
C LEU A 303 24.33 6.24 6.61
N PHE A 304 23.61 7.28 6.22
CA PHE A 304 24.18 8.38 5.42
C PHE A 304 24.11 9.76 6.10
N SER A 305 23.57 9.86 7.33
CA SER A 305 23.51 11.12 8.10
C SER A 305 24.47 11.15 9.30
N GLU A 306 25.68 10.60 9.16
CA GLU A 306 26.65 10.44 10.28
C GLU A 306 26.97 11.77 11.01
N ASP A 307 26.95 12.89 10.29
CA ASP A 307 27.23 14.23 10.85
C ASP A 307 26.01 14.94 11.47
N ASP A 308 24.82 14.33 11.41
CA ASP A 308 23.56 14.89 11.94
C ASP A 308 22.98 13.98 13.04
N GLU A 309 23.38 14.26 14.28
CA GLU A 309 22.95 13.50 15.46
C GLU A 309 21.42 13.57 15.67
N ALA A 310 20.79 14.70 15.32
CA ALA A 310 19.35 14.88 15.46
C ALA A 310 18.58 13.99 14.47
N LYS A 311 19.01 13.94 13.20
CA LYS A 311 18.45 13.02 12.19
C LYS A 311 18.68 11.57 12.58
N THR A 312 19.87 11.23 13.06
CA THR A 312 20.19 9.88 13.53
C THR A 312 19.26 9.46 14.67
N GLN A 313 19.08 10.32 15.67
CA GLN A 313 18.18 10.03 16.80
C GLN A 313 16.72 9.91 16.36
N LEU A 314 16.26 10.78 15.46
CA LEU A 314 14.92 10.71 14.87
C LEU A 314 14.70 9.37 14.16
N ALA A 315 15.62 8.97 13.29
CA ALA A 315 15.50 7.74 12.52
C ALA A 315 15.46 6.49 13.42
N ARG A 316 16.29 6.43 14.48
CA ARG A 316 16.22 5.33 15.47
C ARG A 316 14.86 5.24 16.16
N ARG A 317 14.33 6.38 16.64
CA ARG A 317 13.01 6.43 17.28
C ARG A 317 11.90 5.99 16.32
N ARG A 318 11.94 6.46 15.07
CA ARG A 318 10.95 6.09 14.05
C ARG A 318 11.02 4.61 13.70
N LEU A 319 12.22 4.03 13.56
CA LEU A 319 12.39 2.59 13.34
C LEU A 319 11.85 1.73 14.48
N ALA A 320 12.14 2.10 15.72
CA ALA A 320 11.61 1.39 16.89
C ALA A 320 10.07 1.39 16.89
N GLN A 321 9.47 2.55 16.69
CA GLN A 321 8.01 2.68 16.66
C GLN A 321 7.38 1.97 15.44
N ASN A 322 8.00 2.03 14.26
CA ASN A 322 7.58 1.26 13.09
C ASN A 322 7.57 -0.24 13.39
N PHE A 323 8.62 -0.75 14.05
CA PHE A 323 8.75 -2.16 14.38
C PHE A 323 7.70 -2.63 15.39
N GLU A 324 7.38 -1.81 16.39
CA GLU A 324 6.28 -2.07 17.33
C GLU A 324 4.94 -2.23 16.59
N ILE A 325 4.65 -1.31 15.67
CA ILE A 325 3.42 -1.36 14.85
C ILE A 325 3.41 -2.60 13.97
N LEU A 326 4.51 -2.92 13.27
CA LEU A 326 4.60 -4.12 12.43
C LEU A 326 4.37 -5.40 13.24
N THR A 327 4.96 -5.49 14.44
CA THR A 327 4.79 -6.64 15.34
C THR A 327 3.33 -6.78 15.79
N GLU A 328 2.65 -5.67 16.07
CA GLU A 328 1.21 -5.69 16.39
C GLU A 328 0.38 -6.16 15.19
N LEU A 329 0.60 -5.59 14.01
CA LEU A 329 -0.13 -5.95 12.79
C LEU A 329 0.08 -7.42 12.40
N GLN A 330 1.27 -7.97 12.65
CA GLN A 330 1.60 -9.38 12.44
C GLN A 330 0.67 -10.32 13.24
N THR A 331 0.08 -9.86 14.34
CA THR A 331 -0.89 -10.65 15.11
C THR A 331 -2.22 -10.87 14.37
N PHE A 332 -2.51 -10.07 13.33
CA PHE A 332 -3.74 -10.18 12.53
C PHE A 332 -3.49 -10.80 11.15
N TRP A 333 -2.30 -10.60 10.58
CA TRP A 333 -2.01 -10.89 9.18
C TRP A 333 -0.81 -11.79 9.01
N VAL A 334 -1.03 -12.98 8.44
CA VAL A 334 0.05 -13.93 8.15
C VAL A 334 1.03 -13.32 7.15
N THR A 335 0.53 -12.55 6.17
CA THR A 335 1.40 -11.99 5.14
C THR A 335 2.40 -10.94 5.60
N LEU A 336 2.28 -10.45 6.83
CA LEU A 336 3.32 -9.60 7.41
C LEU A 336 4.53 -10.39 7.91
N ASP A 337 4.42 -11.72 8.06
CA ASP A 337 5.59 -12.59 8.27
C ASP A 337 6.56 -12.46 7.08
N VAL A 338 6.02 -12.41 5.86
CA VAL A 338 6.79 -12.19 4.63
C VAL A 338 7.37 -10.78 4.59
N ALA A 339 6.57 -9.75 4.89
CA ALA A 339 7.02 -8.35 4.88
C ALA A 339 8.18 -8.12 5.86
N LEU A 340 8.09 -8.67 7.07
CA LEU A 340 9.15 -8.59 8.07
C LEU A 340 10.41 -9.36 7.67
N SER A 341 10.26 -10.55 7.08
CA SER A 341 11.40 -11.29 6.53
C SER A 341 12.12 -10.48 5.43
N ARG A 342 11.39 -9.77 4.56
CA ARG A 342 11.97 -8.89 3.55
C ARG A 342 12.80 -7.77 4.17
N LEU A 343 12.33 -7.15 5.25
CA LEU A 343 13.09 -6.13 5.97
C LEU A 343 14.41 -6.68 6.54
N GLN A 344 14.40 -7.91 7.05
CA GLN A 344 15.63 -8.56 7.51
C GLN A 344 16.63 -8.78 6.36
N VAL A 345 16.14 -9.27 5.22
CA VAL A 345 16.98 -9.48 4.03
C VAL A 345 17.58 -8.15 3.55
N PHE A 346 16.79 -7.08 3.53
CA PHE A 346 17.27 -5.75 3.19
C PHE A 346 18.36 -5.27 4.15
N HIS A 347 18.16 -5.42 5.45
CA HIS A 347 19.15 -5.05 6.44
C HIS A 347 20.44 -5.89 6.31
N ASN A 348 20.33 -7.19 6.03
CA ASN A 348 21.48 -8.04 5.76
C ASN A 348 22.27 -7.54 4.52
N ALA A 349 21.57 -7.09 3.48
CA ALA A 349 22.22 -6.46 2.33
C ALA A 349 22.98 -5.19 2.75
N CYS A 350 22.37 -4.30 3.55
CA CYS A 350 23.04 -3.09 4.06
C CYS A 350 24.30 -3.42 4.86
N ARG A 351 24.27 -4.46 5.69
CA ARG A 351 25.46 -4.91 6.45
C ARG A 351 26.60 -5.40 5.57
N ARG A 352 26.28 -5.93 4.38
CA ARG A 352 27.27 -6.46 3.44
C ARG A 352 27.85 -5.35 2.56
N SER A 353 27.02 -4.47 2.03
CA SER A 353 27.44 -3.31 1.23
C SER A 353 26.39 -2.21 1.30
N ILE A 354 26.70 -1.12 2.00
CA ILE A 354 25.82 0.04 2.13
C ILE A 354 25.59 0.70 0.77
N ASP A 355 26.67 0.92 0.00
CA ASP A 355 26.60 1.67 -1.26
C ASP A 355 25.80 0.94 -2.35
N GLU A 356 25.84 -0.40 -2.40
CA GLU A 356 25.05 -1.18 -3.37
C GLU A 356 23.61 -1.45 -2.88
N SER A 357 23.34 -1.35 -1.58
CA SER A 357 22.04 -1.76 -1.02
C SER A 357 20.88 -0.91 -1.49
N PHE A 358 21.08 0.38 -1.73
CA PHE A 358 20.02 1.27 -2.21
C PHE A 358 19.95 1.37 -3.73
N ARG A 359 20.85 0.71 -4.46
CA ARG A 359 20.86 0.73 -5.92
C ARG A 359 19.54 0.18 -6.47
N MET A 360 18.89 1.00 -7.30
CA MET A 360 17.64 0.65 -7.96
C MET A 360 17.86 -0.36 -9.09
N ASP A 361 17.89 -1.64 -8.73
CA ASP A 361 17.96 -2.77 -9.65
C ASP A 361 16.69 -3.65 -9.56
N ARG A 362 16.68 -4.80 -10.24
CA ARG A 362 15.55 -5.74 -10.20
C ARG A 362 15.24 -6.25 -8.80
N TRP A 363 16.26 -6.39 -7.95
CA TRP A 363 16.09 -6.85 -6.59
C TRP A 363 15.40 -5.78 -5.74
N MET A 364 15.85 -4.53 -5.83
CA MET A 364 15.23 -3.40 -5.15
C MET A 364 13.80 -3.14 -5.63
N LEU A 365 13.56 -3.21 -6.94
CA LEU A 365 12.23 -3.07 -7.53
C LEU A 365 11.26 -4.11 -6.98
N ALA A 366 11.70 -5.38 -6.91
CA ALA A 366 10.91 -6.45 -6.31
C ALA A 366 10.67 -6.20 -4.82
N PHE A 367 11.67 -5.68 -4.09
CA PHE A 367 11.53 -5.31 -2.68
C PHE A 367 10.51 -4.18 -2.42
N ILE A 368 10.45 -3.16 -3.28
CA ILE A 368 9.53 -2.04 -3.09
C ILE A 368 8.11 -2.40 -3.55
N LEU A 369 7.99 -3.09 -4.69
CA LEU A 369 6.72 -3.20 -5.42
C LEU A 369 6.07 -4.58 -5.29
N GLU A 370 6.85 -5.66 -5.29
CA GLU A 370 6.34 -7.05 -5.33
C GLU A 370 5.98 -7.58 -3.93
N HIS A 371 5.17 -6.85 -3.17
CA HIS A 371 4.83 -7.13 -1.76
C HIS A 371 4.21 -8.51 -1.47
N GLY A 372 3.68 -9.20 -2.48
CA GLY A 372 3.17 -10.58 -2.34
C GLY A 372 4.25 -11.65 -2.40
N SER A 373 5.43 -11.34 -2.93
CA SER A 373 6.51 -12.31 -3.16
C SER A 373 7.49 -12.38 -1.98
N LEU A 374 8.12 -13.54 -1.78
CA LEU A 374 9.34 -13.60 -0.96
C LEU A 374 10.47 -12.90 -1.72
N VAL A 375 11.27 -12.10 -1.02
CA VAL A 375 12.51 -11.53 -1.58
C VAL A 375 13.66 -12.42 -1.11
N VAL A 376 14.41 -12.96 -2.06
CA VAL A 376 15.62 -13.74 -1.76
C VAL A 376 16.76 -12.82 -1.33
N GLU A 377 17.76 -13.36 -0.64
CA GLU A 377 19.01 -12.64 -0.35
C GLU A 377 19.60 -12.02 -1.62
N ARG A 378 20.09 -10.76 -1.50
CA ARG A 378 20.60 -10.02 -2.66
C ARG A 378 21.80 -10.77 -3.24
N PRO A 379 21.77 -11.15 -4.54
CA PRO A 379 22.88 -11.86 -5.16
C PRO A 379 24.14 -11.01 -5.13
N ILE A 380 25.22 -11.57 -4.58
CA ILE A 380 26.54 -10.93 -4.56
C ILE A 380 27.14 -11.16 -5.96
N GLY A 381 27.57 -10.10 -6.64
CA GLY A 381 28.52 -10.26 -7.75
C GLY A 381 29.79 -10.88 -7.16
N GLU A 382 30.21 -12.05 -7.67
CA GLU A 382 31.31 -12.89 -7.20
C GLU A 382 32.25 -12.19 -6.21
N TYR A 383 32.30 -12.69 -4.96
CA TYR A 383 33.25 -12.43 -3.85
C TYR A 383 32.54 -12.11 -2.53
N GLY A 384 32.36 -13.14 -1.70
CA GLY A 384 32.12 -12.99 -0.26
C GLY A 384 31.05 -13.92 0.31
N GLU A 385 31.41 -15.18 0.56
CA GLU A 385 30.62 -16.04 1.47
C GLU A 385 30.81 -15.54 2.90
N GLY A 386 29.74 -14.98 3.48
CA GLY A 386 29.63 -14.78 4.92
C GLY A 386 28.47 -15.62 5.44
N GLU A 387 28.77 -16.59 6.31
CA GLU A 387 27.79 -17.41 7.02
C GLU A 387 26.81 -16.50 7.79
N GLY A 388 25.54 -16.54 7.41
CA GLY A 388 24.46 -15.84 8.10
C GLY A 388 23.91 -16.72 9.23
N ASP A 389 24.17 -16.32 10.46
CA ASP A 389 23.57 -16.92 11.65
C ASP A 389 22.06 -16.60 11.67
N SER A 390 21.21 -17.62 11.76
CA SER A 390 19.76 -17.43 11.88
C SER A 390 19.45 -16.87 13.27
N PRO A 391 18.97 -15.63 13.42
CA PRO A 391 18.54 -15.16 14.73
C PRO A 391 17.27 -15.93 15.14
N GLY A 392 16.95 -15.93 16.43
CA GLY A 392 15.64 -16.34 16.93
C GLY A 392 14.50 -15.44 16.39
N THR A 393 13.39 -15.35 17.13
CA THR A 393 12.22 -14.56 16.69
C THR A 393 12.60 -13.13 16.22
N LEU A 394 11.89 -12.62 15.21
CA LEU A 394 12.11 -11.30 14.57
C LEU A 394 12.33 -10.15 15.57
N ARG A 395 11.61 -10.17 16.69
CA ARG A 395 11.78 -9.23 17.81
C ARG A 395 13.17 -9.29 18.44
N ASN A 396 13.73 -10.47 18.61
CA ASN A 396 15.08 -10.66 19.15
C ASN A 396 16.16 -10.20 18.17
N TRP A 397 15.91 -10.31 16.86
CA TRP A 397 16.81 -9.75 15.86
C TRP A 397 16.84 -8.22 15.91
N PHE A 398 15.67 -7.58 15.98
CA PHE A 398 15.57 -6.12 16.02
C PHE A 398 16.25 -5.53 17.26
N LEU A 399 15.93 -6.04 18.45
CA LEU A 399 16.53 -5.60 19.73
C LEU A 399 18.06 -5.80 19.78
N ARG A 400 18.62 -6.72 19.00
CA ARG A 400 20.08 -6.92 18.90
C ARG A 400 20.75 -5.99 17.91
N THR A 401 19.97 -5.37 17.03
CA THR A 401 20.48 -4.68 15.84
C THR A 401 20.38 -3.17 15.96
N PHE A 402 19.35 -2.65 16.64
CA PHE A 402 19.03 -1.22 16.63
C PHE A 402 18.92 -0.57 18.03
N ASP A 403 18.94 -1.36 19.11
CA ASP A 403 19.20 -0.89 20.49
C ASP A 403 20.70 -1.00 20.80
#